data_AF-A0A2K9EK78-F1
#
_entry.id   AF-A0A2K9EK78-F1
#
_cell.length_a   1.000
_cell.length_b   1.000
_cell.length_c   1.000
_cell.angle_alpha   90.00
_cell.angle_beta   90.00
_cell.angle_gamma   90.00
#
_symmetry.space_group_name_H-M   'P 1'
#
loop_
_entity.id
_entity.type
_entity.pdbx_description
1 polymer ?
#
loop_
_entity_poly.entity_id
_entity_poly.type
_entity_poly.pdbx_seq_one_letter_code
_entity_poly.pdbx_strand_id
1 'polypeptide(L)'
;MYCGNFGFGQQNEFPDNIKKLLKLLKGEKVIIVLRSGCKQTVCVEAVVGNLLMASVNRSVIKFVDIDCICEVLAESGDVLSSIFMHNKGKRPRVDFGCDALEECTKGYGWQVNQNNQPL
;
A
#
# COMPACT_ATOMS: atom_id res chain seq x y z
N MET A 1 28.80 -6.57 26.74
CA MET A 1 27.49 -7.26 26.71
C MET A 1 27.42 -8.03 25.41
N TYR A 2 27.44 -9.36 25.49
CA TYR A 2 27.24 -10.23 24.32
C TYR A 2 25.74 -10.37 24.10
N CYS A 3 25.23 -9.90 22.96
CA CYS A 3 23.92 -10.33 22.48
C CYS A 3 24.15 -11.58 21.63
N GLY A 4 23.62 -12.69 22.11
CA GLY A 4 23.90 -14.04 21.65
C GLY A 4 23.45 -14.32 20.22
N ASN A 5 24.17 -15.26 19.60
CA ASN A 5 23.78 -15.98 18.40
C ASN A 5 22.40 -16.62 18.60
N PHE A 6 21.37 -16.03 17.99
CA PHE A 6 20.13 -16.72 17.72
C PHE A 6 20.26 -17.44 16.39
N GLY A 7 20.57 -18.74 16.46
CA GLY A 7 20.33 -19.65 15.35
C GLY A 7 18.83 -19.81 15.16
N PHE A 8 18.28 -19.23 14.09
CA PHE A 8 16.95 -19.56 13.59
C PHE A 8 17.04 -19.85 12.09
N GLY A 9 16.74 -21.09 11.74
CA GLY A 9 16.51 -21.52 10.37
C GLY A 9 15.33 -20.78 9.76
N GLN A 10 15.50 -20.36 8.51
CA GLN A 10 14.59 -19.56 7.69
C GLN A 10 14.24 -18.19 8.29
N GLN A 11 15.19 -17.27 8.21
CA GLN A 11 14.92 -15.84 8.34
C GLN A 11 13.93 -15.44 7.23
N ASN A 12 12.69 -15.11 7.59
CA ASN A 12 11.87 -14.25 6.76
C ASN A 12 12.59 -12.90 6.73
N GLU A 13 13.41 -12.69 5.69
CA GLU A 13 14.23 -11.50 5.55
C GLU A 13 13.33 -10.27 5.58
N PHE A 14 13.60 -9.36 6.52
CA PHE A 14 12.91 -8.08 6.59
C PHE A 14 13.04 -7.37 5.22
N PRO A 15 11.98 -6.74 4.69
CA PRO A 15 12.04 -6.13 3.37
C PRO A 15 13.15 -5.10 3.30
N ASP A 16 14.10 -5.34 2.39
CA ASP A 16 15.28 -4.50 2.16
C ASP A 16 15.02 -3.33 1.20
N ASN A 17 13.83 -3.26 0.60
CA ASN A 17 13.40 -2.17 -0.27
C ASN A 17 11.86 -2.02 -0.30
N ILE A 18 11.42 -0.86 -0.80
CA ILE A 18 9.99 -0.50 -0.93
C ILE A 18 9.20 -1.54 -1.72
N LYS A 19 9.78 -2.10 -2.79
CA LYS A 19 9.12 -3.12 -3.61
C LYS A 19 8.82 -4.41 -2.84
N LYS A 20 9.78 -4.91 -2.04
CA LYS A 20 9.56 -6.08 -1.17
C LYS A 20 8.55 -5.74 -0.07
N LEU A 21 8.64 -4.54 0.52
CA LEU A 21 7.70 -4.09 1.55
C LEU A 21 6.25 -4.04 1.03
N LEU A 22 6.01 -3.42 -0.12
CA LEU A 22 4.68 -3.32 -0.72
C LEU A 22 4.10 -4.69 -1.12
N LYS A 23 4.95 -5.67 -1.49
CA LYS A 23 4.49 -7.05 -1.73
C LYS A 23 3.96 -7.72 -0.46
N LEU A 24 4.57 -7.45 0.69
CA LEU A 24 4.13 -7.98 1.97
C LEU A 24 2.81 -7.33 2.42
N LEU A 25 2.65 -6.04 2.16
CA LEU A 25 1.46 -5.27 2.52
C LEU A 25 0.27 -5.44 1.54
N LYS A 26 0.23 -6.54 0.78
CA LYS A 26 -0.86 -6.79 -0.17
C LYS A 26 -2.21 -6.92 0.56
N GLY A 27 -3.14 -6.06 0.19
CA GLY A 27 -4.48 -5.95 0.75
C GLY A 27 -4.57 -4.96 1.92
N GLU A 28 -3.45 -4.37 2.32
CA GLU A 28 -3.40 -3.41 3.42
C GLU A 28 -3.51 -1.97 2.91
N LYS A 29 -4.04 -1.09 3.77
CA LYS A 29 -4.15 0.35 3.53
C LYS A 29 -2.86 1.03 3.98
N VAL A 30 -2.22 1.76 3.08
CA VAL A 30 -0.94 2.44 3.32
C VAL A 30 -1.01 3.88 2.85
N ILE A 31 -0.10 4.71 3.34
CA ILE A 31 0.17 6.03 2.78
C ILE A 31 1.49 5.95 2.03
N ILE A 32 1.46 6.20 0.73
CA ILE A 32 2.67 6.36 -0.07
C ILE A 32 3.02 7.85 -0.15
N VAL A 33 4.31 8.15 0.00
CA VAL A 33 4.87 9.49 -0.22
C VAL A 33 5.60 9.49 -1.54
N LEU A 34 5.11 10.26 -2.50
CA LEU A 34 5.76 10.41 -3.80
C LEU A 34 6.98 11.33 -3.68
N ARG A 35 7.87 11.27 -4.67
CA ARG A 35 9.05 12.14 -4.79
C ARG A 35 8.71 13.63 -4.83
N SER A 36 7.49 13.98 -5.24
CA SER A 36 6.97 15.34 -5.15
C SER A 36 6.68 15.80 -3.70
N GLY A 37 6.82 14.93 -2.70
CA GLY A 37 6.39 15.14 -1.32
C GLY A 37 4.89 14.83 -1.11
N CYS A 38 4.16 14.47 -2.16
CA CYS A 38 2.74 14.23 -2.06
C CYS A 38 2.40 12.92 -1.38
N LYS A 39 1.51 13.01 -0.38
CA LYS A 39 1.01 11.87 0.37
C LYS A 39 -0.29 11.38 -0.24
N GLN A 40 -0.40 10.06 -0.39
CA GLN A 40 -1.59 9.43 -0.95
C GLN A 40 -1.93 8.17 -0.17
N THR A 41 -3.13 8.12 0.36
CA THR A 41 -3.69 6.92 0.97
C THR A 41 -4.19 5.97 -0.12
N VAL A 42 -3.65 4.76 -0.14
CA VAL A 42 -3.99 3.74 -1.14
C VAL A 42 -4.08 2.37 -0.49
N CYS A 43 -4.80 1.46 -1.14
CA CYS A 43 -4.94 0.08 -0.72
C CYS A 43 -4.15 -0.80 -1.70
N VAL A 44 -3.16 -1.57 -1.22
CA VAL A 44 -2.20 -2.27 -2.10
C VAL A 44 -2.87 -3.49 -2.72
N GLU A 45 -3.04 -3.51 -4.05
CA GLU A 45 -3.67 -4.64 -4.74
C GLU A 45 -2.60 -5.64 -5.24
N ALA A 46 -1.55 -5.13 -5.86
CA ALA A 46 -0.45 -5.94 -6.38
C ALA A 46 0.81 -5.12 -6.64
N VAL A 47 1.94 -5.81 -6.75
CA VAL A 47 3.20 -5.25 -7.24
C VAL A 47 3.66 -6.10 -8.42
N VAL A 48 3.70 -5.49 -9.61
CA VAL A 48 4.07 -6.16 -10.87
C VAL A 48 5.27 -5.45 -11.47
N GLY A 49 6.41 -6.14 -11.58
CA GLY A 49 7.64 -5.49 -12.04
C GLY A 49 8.05 -4.35 -11.10
N ASN A 50 8.12 -3.12 -11.60
CA ASN A 50 8.36 -1.91 -10.80
C ASN A 50 7.11 -1.06 -10.58
N LEU A 51 5.91 -1.61 -10.84
CA LEU A 51 4.65 -0.90 -10.69
C LEU A 51 3.92 -1.38 -9.45
N LEU A 52 3.54 -0.42 -8.61
CA LEU A 52 2.52 -0.59 -7.59
C LEU A 52 1.14 -0.41 -8.25
N MET A 53 0.30 -1.43 -8.14
CA MET A 53 -1.12 -1.37 -8.48
C MET A 53 -1.88 -1.24 -7.16
N ALA A 54 -2.60 -0.14 -6.97
CA ALA A 54 -3.29 0.17 -5.73
C ALA A 54 -4.68 0.73 -6.00
N SER A 55 -5.66 0.36 -5.20
CA SER A 55 -6.98 0.96 -5.25
C SER A 55 -7.00 2.25 -4.44
N VAL A 56 -7.56 3.31 -5.01
CA VAL A 56 -7.78 4.59 -4.32
C VAL A 56 -9.17 4.64 -3.72
N ASN A 57 -10.12 3.93 -4.34
CA ASN A 57 -11.47 3.69 -3.87
C ASN A 57 -12.00 2.40 -4.53
N ARG A 58 -13.28 2.08 -4.37
CA ARG A 58 -13.88 0.84 -4.90
C ARG A 58 -13.85 0.71 -6.43
N SER A 59 -13.71 1.80 -7.18
CA SER A 59 -13.85 1.83 -8.63
C SER A 59 -12.61 2.29 -9.38
N VAL A 60 -11.61 2.83 -8.68
CA VAL A 60 -10.42 3.43 -9.28
C VAL A 60 -9.18 2.69 -8.83
N ILE A 61 -8.48 2.13 -9.82
CA ILE A 61 -7.16 1.54 -9.66
C ILE A 61 -6.12 2.55 -10.17
N LYS A 62 -5.10 2.78 -9.36
CA LYS A 62 -3.96 3.63 -9.63
C LYS A 62 -2.71 2.78 -9.83
N PHE A 63 -1.92 3.17 -10.80
CA PHE A 63 -0.61 2.60 -11.06
C PHE A 63 0.45 3.64 -10.72
N VAL A 64 1.42 3.25 -9.92
CA VAL A 64 2.50 4.14 -9.46
C VAL A 64 3.82 3.42 -9.72
N ASP A 65 4.75 4.11 -10.39
CA ASP A 65 6.13 3.65 -10.49
C ASP A 65 6.76 3.66 -9.10
N ILE A 66 7.30 2.54 -8.66
CA ILE A 66 7.91 2.40 -7.33
C ILE A 66 9.09 3.35 -7.18
N ASP A 67 9.80 3.68 -8.25
CA ASP A 67 10.92 4.63 -8.19
C ASP A 67 10.44 6.05 -7.83
N CYS A 68 9.17 6.36 -8.05
CA CYS A 68 8.56 7.63 -7.65
C CYS A 68 8.14 7.67 -6.18
N ILE A 69 8.22 6.56 -5.45
CA ILE A 69 7.84 6.48 -4.04
C ILE A 69 9.10 6.65 -3.19
N CYS A 70 9.10 7.67 -2.33
CA CYS A 70 10.18 7.90 -1.37
C CYS A 70 9.96 7.13 -0.07
N GLU A 71 8.72 7.08 0.42
CA GLU A 71 8.40 6.53 1.73
C GLU A 71 7.05 5.81 1.69
N VAL A 72 6.90 4.80 2.54
CA VAL A 72 5.64 4.08 2.77
C VAL A 72 5.36 4.08 4.26
N LEU A 73 4.22 4.65 4.66
CA LEU A 73 3.73 4.62 6.03
C LEU A 73 2.61 3.58 6.09
N ALA A 74 2.75 2.63 7.01
CA ALA A 74 1.80 1.56 7.24
C ALA A 74 1.55 1.41 8.75
N GLU A 75 0.42 0.82 9.13
CA GLU A 75 0.18 0.49 10.54
C GLU A 75 1.22 -0.54 11.00
N SER A 76 1.81 -0.33 12.18
CA SER A 76 2.83 -1.22 12.72
C SER A 76 2.31 -2.66 12.87
N GLY A 77 1.03 -2.83 13.21
CA GLY A 77 0.38 -4.13 13.28
C GLY A 77 0.38 -4.88 11.95
N ASP A 78 0.17 -4.19 10.83
CA ASP A 78 0.09 -4.80 9.49
C ASP A 78 1.47 -5.25 9.02
N VAL A 79 2.49 -4.42 9.28
CA VAL A 79 3.90 -4.75 8.98
C VAL A 79 4.37 -5.92 9.83
N LEU A 80 4.17 -5.86 11.15
CA LEU A 80 4.66 -6.89 12.07
C LEU A 80 3.93 -8.21 11.90
N SER A 81 2.62 -8.19 11.65
CA SER A 81 1.87 -9.42 11.38
C SER A 81 2.30 -10.08 10.08
N SER A 82 2.55 -9.30 9.02
CA SER A 82 3.02 -9.80 7.73
C SER A 82 4.41 -10.42 7.78
N ILE A 83 5.29 -9.92 8.66
CA ILE A 83 6.69 -10.37 8.76
C ILE A 83 6.85 -11.51 9.79
N PHE A 84 6.23 -11.36 10.96
CA PHE A 84 6.50 -12.23 12.11
C PHE A 84 5.36 -13.20 12.45
N MET A 85 4.13 -12.95 11.99
CA MET A 85 2.96 -13.76 12.35
C MET A 85 2.43 -14.53 11.14
N HIS A 86 3.16 -15.56 10.72
CA HIS A 86 2.75 -16.42 9.61
C HIS A 86 1.59 -17.39 9.93
N ASN A 87 0.87 -17.23 11.05
CA ASN A 87 -0.24 -18.11 11.37
C ASN A 87 -1.37 -17.46 12.21
N LYS A 88 -2.57 -17.60 11.64
CA LYS A 88 -3.93 -17.49 12.21
C LYS A 88 -4.55 -16.10 12.37
N GLY A 89 -5.48 -15.84 11.46
CA GLY A 89 -6.51 -14.82 11.57
C GLY A 89 -6.15 -13.55 10.81
N LYS A 90 -6.28 -13.56 9.47
CA LYS A 90 -6.56 -12.30 8.78
C LYS A 90 -7.76 -11.71 9.51
N ARG A 91 -7.62 -10.52 10.10
CA ARG A 91 -8.78 -9.80 10.64
C ARG A 91 -9.82 -9.80 9.52
N PRO A 92 -11.12 -9.98 9.82
CA PRO A 92 -12.16 -9.77 8.80
C PRO A 92 -11.82 -8.46 8.12
N ARG A 93 -11.73 -8.45 6.79
CA ARG A 93 -11.59 -7.22 6.03
C ARG A 93 -12.84 -6.41 6.34
N VAL A 94 -12.78 -5.59 7.38
CA VAL A 94 -13.78 -4.56 7.59
C VAL A 94 -13.55 -3.65 6.40
N ASP A 95 -14.58 -3.48 5.58
CA ASP A 95 -14.61 -2.53 4.47
C ASP A 95 -14.50 -1.10 5.04
N PHE A 96 -13.32 -0.76 5.56
CA PHE A 96 -12.91 0.62 5.67
C PHE A 96 -12.69 1.04 4.24
N GLY A 97 -13.64 1.80 3.70
CA GLY A 97 -13.43 2.50 2.45
C GLY A 97 -12.02 3.10 2.44
N CYS A 98 -11.34 2.98 1.29
CA CYS A 98 -10.19 3.82 1.02
C CYS A 98 -10.74 5.24 0.78
N ASP A 99 -11.35 5.85 1.81
CA ASP A 99 -11.75 7.25 1.77
C ASP A 99 -10.44 8.02 1.74
N ALA A 100 -10.15 8.57 0.56
CA ALA A 100 -8.88 9.17 0.24
C ALA A 100 -8.67 10.41 1.10
N LEU A 101 -7.62 10.40 1.93
CA LEU A 101 -7.00 11.65 2.36
C LEU A 101 -6.00 12.02 1.26
N GLU A 102 -6.43 12.88 0.33
CA GLU A 102 -5.60 13.37 -0.76
C GLU A 102 -5.13 14.79 -0.42
N GLU A 103 -3.97 14.92 0.23
CA GLU A 103 -3.39 16.23 0.61
C GLU A 103 -2.62 16.92 -0.53
N CYS A 104 -2.78 16.48 -1.78
CA CYS A 104 -2.15 17.08 -2.95
C CYS A 104 -3.12 17.20 -4.11
N THR A 105 -4.13 18.06 -4.01
CA THR A 105 -5.06 18.33 -5.11
C THR A 105 -4.41 19.24 -6.17
N LYS A 106 -3.87 18.60 -7.21
CA LYS A 106 -4.00 19.08 -8.60
C LYS A 106 -4.45 17.92 -9.49
N GLY A 107 -5.75 17.63 -9.40
CA GLY A 107 -6.62 17.06 -10.43
C GLY A 107 -6.18 15.81 -11.19
N TYR A 108 -6.72 14.65 -10.82
CA TYR A 108 -7.02 13.62 -11.82
C TYR A 108 -8.33 14.00 -12.51
N GLY A 109 -8.24 14.79 -13.58
CA GLY A 109 -9.37 15.20 -14.40
C GLY A 109 -9.91 14.05 -15.26
N TRP A 110 -10.66 13.13 -14.66
CA TRP A 110 -11.53 12.23 -15.42
C TRP A 110 -12.89 12.91 -15.59
N GLN A 111 -13.21 13.32 -16.82
CA GLN A 111 -14.55 13.80 -17.14
C GLN A 111 -15.54 12.65 -16.95
N VAL A 112 -16.37 12.75 -15.91
CA VAL A 112 -17.56 11.92 -15.77
C VAL A 112 -18.52 12.35 -16.87
N ASN A 113 -18.54 11.64 -17.99
CA ASN A 113 -19.51 11.88 -19.04
C ASN A 113 -20.86 11.32 -18.53
N GLN A 114 -21.58 12.13 -17.75
CA GLN A 114 -22.99 11.84 -17.44
C GLN A 114 -23.78 12.14 -18.70
N ASN A 115 -24.08 11.10 -19.48
CA ASN A 115 -25.12 11.14 -20.50
C ASN A 115 -26.48 11.30 -19.80
N ASN A 116 -26.78 12.50 -19.32
CA ASN A 116 -28.15 12.91 -19.05
C ASN A 116 -28.67 13.51 -20.36
N GLN A 117 -29.38 12.72 -21.16
CA GLN A 117 -30.31 13.29 -22.13
C GLN A 117 -31.56 13.76 -21.36
N PRO A 118 -31.93 15.04 -21.43
CA PRO A 118 -33.24 15.48 -20.99
C PRO A 118 -34.25 15.40 -22.13
N LEU A 119 -35.45 14.95 -21.75
CA LEU A 119 -36.77 14.95 -22.42
C LEU A 119 -37.04 13.80 -23.39
#